data_AF-G2X4J9-F1
#
_entry.id   AF-G2X4J9-F1
#
_cell.length_a   1.000
_cell.length_b   1.000
_cell.length_c   1.000
_cell.angle_alpha   90.00
_cell.angle_beta   90.00
_cell.angle_gamma   90.00
#
_symmetry.space_group_name_H-M   'P 1'
#
loop_
_entity.id
_entity.type
_entity.pdbx_description
1 polymer ?
#
loop_
_entity_poly.entity_id
_entity_poly.type
_entity_poly.pdbx_seq_one_letter_code
_entity_poly.pdbx_strand_id
1 'polypeptide(L)'
;MDSLFVLDSTDVAQWAANVAEPAAAIARRFLGGEPTPEPVSLSPLARKVLETETAGRTPCQKTCQLCQVTCTTEQDWKKHMRSKRHHAIARRTKRRALVVVEPEARPEARPEKEAEVAIAAESRDSSPEIGLSAFDLPAP
;
A
#
# COMPACT_ATOMS: atom_id res chain seq x y z
N MET A 1 1.16 -5.83 16.41
CA MET A 1 2.49 -5.79 15.77
C MET A 1 3.47 -6.50 16.71
N ASP A 2 3.51 -7.83 16.63
CA ASP A 2 3.68 -8.64 17.83
C ASP A 2 4.98 -9.48 17.81
N SER A 3 5.80 -9.24 16.78
CA SER A 3 7.06 -9.93 16.48
C SER A 3 8.26 -8.97 16.31
N LEU A 4 8.07 -7.67 16.55
CA LEU A 4 9.13 -6.66 16.43
C LEU A 4 9.76 -6.38 17.81
N PHE A 5 10.89 -7.01 18.09
CA PHE A 5 11.61 -6.86 19.34
C PHE A 5 12.72 -5.79 19.23
N VAL A 6 12.83 -4.94 20.25
CA VAL A 6 13.86 -3.89 20.34
C VAL A 6 14.75 -4.20 21.56
N LEU A 7 16.06 -4.19 21.36
CA LEU A 7 17.07 -4.48 22.39
C LEU A 7 18.03 -3.29 22.48
N ASP A 8 18.54 -3.02 23.68
CA ASP A 8 19.37 -1.83 23.95
C ASP A 8 20.85 -2.17 23.82
N SER A 9 21.51 -1.62 22.79
CA SER A 9 22.93 -1.78 22.52
C SER A 9 23.76 -0.53 22.85
N THR A 10 23.24 0.37 23.71
CA THR A 10 23.91 1.65 24.03
C THR A 10 25.22 1.47 24.79
N ASP A 11 25.31 0.46 25.66
CA ASP A 11 26.55 0.08 26.36
C ASP A 11 27.13 -1.23 25.80
N VAL A 12 28.35 -1.15 25.29
CA VAL A 12 29.11 -2.29 24.76
C VAL A 12 29.56 -3.24 25.88
N ALA A 13 29.84 -2.74 27.09
CA ALA A 13 30.28 -3.56 28.21
C ALA A 13 29.16 -4.49 28.72
N GLN A 14 27.90 -4.10 28.56
CA GLN A 14 26.72 -4.88 28.94
C GLN A 14 26.02 -5.58 27.75
N TRP A 15 26.56 -5.48 26.54
CA TRP A 15 25.93 -5.99 25.31
C TRP A 15 25.52 -7.47 25.38
N ALA A 16 26.30 -8.31 26.06
CA ALA A 16 25.99 -9.73 26.25
C ALA A 16 24.65 -9.92 26.98
N ALA A 17 24.45 -9.23 28.11
CA ALA A 17 23.22 -9.33 28.91
C ALA A 17 22.05 -8.55 28.31
N ASN A 18 22.31 -7.37 27.72
CA ASN A 18 21.25 -6.47 27.22
C ASN A 18 20.78 -6.83 25.79
N VAL A 19 21.59 -7.54 25.01
CA VAL A 19 21.29 -7.90 23.61
C VAL A 19 21.44 -9.40 23.35
N ALA A 20 22.61 -10.00 23.60
CA ALA A 20 22.90 -11.36 23.10
C ALA A 20 22.05 -12.44 23.78
N GLU A 21 21.98 -12.43 25.11
CA GLU A 21 21.16 -13.35 25.91
C GLU A 21 19.65 -13.21 25.62
N PRO A 22 19.02 -12.02 25.66
CA PRO A 22 17.60 -11.89 25.35
C PRO A 22 17.29 -12.20 23.87
N ALA A 23 18.14 -11.82 22.91
CA ALA A 23 17.95 -12.19 21.50
C ALA A 23 17.97 -13.72 21.33
N ALA A 24 18.96 -14.40 21.92
CA ALA A 24 19.07 -15.86 21.85
C ALA A 24 17.90 -16.56 22.56
N ALA A 25 17.42 -16.02 23.69
CA ALA A 25 16.26 -16.55 24.39
C ALA A 25 14.96 -16.42 23.56
N ILE A 26 14.71 -15.25 22.97
CA ILE A 26 13.54 -15.01 22.11
C ILE A 26 13.59 -15.90 20.87
N ALA A 27 14.74 -15.99 20.21
CA ALA A 27 14.93 -16.83 19.02
C ALA A 27 14.71 -18.33 19.33
N ARG A 28 15.22 -18.82 20.46
CA ARG A 28 15.00 -20.21 20.91
C ARG A 28 13.52 -20.50 21.15
N ARG A 29 12.79 -19.61 21.83
CA ARG A 29 11.34 -19.77 22.07
C ARG A 29 10.56 -19.79 20.76
N PHE A 30 10.82 -18.82 19.89
CA PHE A 30 10.17 -18.73 18.58
C PHE A 30 10.39 -19.99 17.72
N LEU A 31 11.63 -20.50 17.66
CA LEU A 31 11.95 -21.74 16.93
C LEU A 31 11.36 -23.00 17.59
N GLY A 32 11.18 -22.99 18.91
CA GLY A 32 10.50 -24.06 19.66
C GLY A 32 8.98 -24.02 19.62
N GLY A 33 8.38 -22.97 19.04
CA GLY A 33 6.93 -22.73 19.10
C GLY A 33 6.41 -22.29 20.48
N GLU A 34 7.30 -21.92 21.40
CA GLU A 34 6.94 -21.38 22.72
C GLU A 34 6.48 -19.92 22.62
N PRO A 35 5.58 -19.46 23.51
CA PRO A 35 5.19 -18.06 23.58
C PRO A 35 6.39 -17.15 23.88
N THR A 36 6.72 -16.29 22.92
CA THR A 36 7.69 -15.21 23.12
C THR A 36 7.16 -14.18 24.14
N PRO A 37 8.03 -13.53 24.93
CA PRO A 37 7.62 -12.42 25.80
C PRO A 37 7.01 -11.27 24.98
N GLU A 38 6.22 -10.40 25.62
CA GLU A 38 5.65 -9.23 24.93
C GLU A 38 6.77 -8.27 24.50
N PRO A 39 6.80 -7.78 23.24
CA PRO A 39 7.86 -6.88 22.77
C PRO A 39 8.01 -5.59 23.59
N VAL A 40 6.89 -5.07 24.12
CA VAL A 40 6.81 -3.86 24.96
C VAL A 40 7.37 -4.08 26.39
N SER A 41 7.49 -5.35 26.82
CA SER A 41 7.97 -5.73 28.16
C SER A 41 9.49 -5.90 28.28
N LEU A 42 10.22 -5.95 27.15
CA LEU A 42 11.65 -6.28 27.14
C LEU A 42 12.56 -5.20 27.76
N SER A 43 12.30 -3.91 27.47
CA SER A 43 13.10 -2.81 28.03
C SER A 43 12.33 -1.49 28.03
N PRO A 44 12.71 -0.50 28.86
CA PRO A 44 12.13 0.85 28.83
C PRO A 44 12.32 1.55 27.47
N LEU A 45 13.43 1.26 26.78
CA LEU A 45 13.70 1.76 25.43
C LEU A 45 12.76 1.11 24.40
N ALA A 46 12.59 -0.22 24.47
CA ALA A 46 11.69 -0.97 23.59
C ALA A 46 10.25 -0.44 23.70
N ARG A 47 9.76 -0.25 24.94
CA ARG A 47 8.47 0.38 25.20
C ARG A 47 8.36 1.72 24.49
N LYS A 48 9.28 2.66 24.77
CA LYS A 48 9.25 4.01 24.20
C LYS A 48 9.22 4.00 22.68
N VAL A 49 10.04 3.17 22.02
CA VAL A 49 10.13 3.10 20.56
C VAL A 49 8.84 2.50 19.96
N LEU A 50 8.39 1.36 20.48
CA LEU A 50 7.19 0.66 19.99
C LEU A 50 5.91 1.48 20.25
N GLU A 51 5.82 2.16 21.39
CA GLU A 51 4.76 3.13 21.67
C GLU A 51 4.80 4.28 20.66
N THR A 52 5.95 4.89 20.35
CA THR A 52 6.00 5.99 19.37
C THR A 52 5.58 5.59 17.95
N GLU A 53 5.89 4.37 17.49
CA GLU A 53 5.48 3.91 16.16
C GLU A 53 4.00 3.49 16.08
N THR A 54 3.41 3.05 17.18
CA THR A 54 1.98 2.67 17.25
C THR A 54 1.06 3.83 17.64
N ALA A 55 1.56 4.82 18.39
CA ALA A 55 0.79 5.96 18.90
C ALA A 55 0.11 6.76 17.79
N GLY A 56 -1.20 6.54 17.67
CA GLY A 56 -2.05 7.21 16.68
C GLY A 56 -2.12 6.52 15.31
N ARG A 57 -1.43 5.40 15.07
CA ARG A 57 -1.70 4.52 13.91
C ARG A 57 -2.96 3.68 14.15
N THR A 58 -4.10 4.31 14.45
CA THR A 58 -5.38 3.62 14.62
C THR A 58 -5.67 2.80 13.35
N PRO A 59 -5.72 1.46 13.42
CA PRO A 59 -5.92 0.63 12.24
C PRO A 59 -7.35 0.82 11.74
N CYS A 60 -7.49 1.25 10.49
CA CYS A 60 -8.80 1.36 9.87
C CYS A 60 -8.69 1.08 8.37
N GLN A 61 -9.52 0.16 7.87
CA GLN A 61 -9.62 -0.12 6.44
C GLN A 61 -10.68 0.80 5.84
N LYS A 62 -10.25 1.82 5.08
CA LYS A 62 -11.14 2.79 4.43
C LYS A 62 -10.74 3.02 2.99
N THR A 63 -11.64 2.72 2.06
CA THR A 63 -11.41 2.83 0.61
C THR A 63 -12.07 4.09 0.04
N CYS A 64 -11.30 4.91 -0.67
CA CYS A 64 -11.82 6.10 -1.32
C CYS A 64 -12.36 5.74 -2.71
N GLN A 65 -13.68 5.69 -2.86
CA GLN A 65 -14.34 5.33 -4.13
C GLN A 65 -13.95 6.24 -5.32
N LEU A 66 -13.61 7.51 -5.05
CA LEU A 66 -13.14 8.44 -6.09
C LEU A 66 -11.71 8.13 -6.58
N CYS A 67 -10.85 7.58 -5.72
CA CYS A 67 -9.43 7.37 -6.01
C CYS A 67 -9.04 5.89 -6.17
N GLN A 68 -9.93 4.97 -5.79
CA GLN A 68 -9.70 3.52 -5.66
C GLN A 68 -8.46 3.17 -4.81
N VAL A 69 -8.21 3.97 -3.77
CA VAL A 69 -7.12 3.75 -2.79
C VAL A 69 -7.73 3.31 -1.47
N THR A 70 -7.24 2.19 -0.93
CA THR A 70 -7.52 1.73 0.43
C THR A 70 -6.44 2.23 1.38
N CYS A 71 -6.84 3.04 2.37
CA CYS A 71 -6.00 3.40 3.51
C CYS A 71 -6.15 2.34 4.61
N THR A 72 -5.06 2.08 5.33
CA THR A 72 -4.98 1.11 6.44
C THR A 72 -4.90 1.74 7.83
N THR A 73 -4.71 3.06 7.91
CA THR A 73 -4.79 3.82 9.18
C THR A 73 -5.68 5.06 9.04
N GLU A 74 -6.25 5.52 10.16
CA GLU A 74 -7.02 6.76 10.18
C GLU A 74 -6.19 7.99 9.80
N GLN A 75 -4.91 8.02 10.16
CA GLN A 75 -4.04 9.13 9.79
C GLN A 75 -3.87 9.19 8.28
N ASP A 76 -3.66 8.04 7.63
CA ASP A 76 -3.43 8.00 6.20
C ASP A 76 -4.72 8.27 5.42
N TRP A 77 -5.88 7.92 5.97
CA TRP A 77 -7.18 8.39 5.47
C TRP A 77 -7.31 9.93 5.58
N LYS A 78 -6.98 10.52 6.73
CA LYS A 78 -7.03 11.99 6.95
C LYS A 78 -6.02 12.73 6.05
N LYS A 79 -4.82 12.17 5.83
CA LYS A 79 -3.82 12.66 4.85
C LYS A 79 -4.34 12.53 3.41
N HIS A 80 -4.95 11.39 3.06
CA HIS A 80 -5.51 11.12 1.74
C HIS A 80 -6.58 12.14 1.36
N MET A 81 -7.58 12.38 2.22
CA MET A 81 -8.66 13.34 1.96
C MET A 81 -8.14 14.77 1.75
N ARG A 82 -7.08 15.16 2.44
CA ARG A 82 -6.40 16.48 2.31
C ARG A 82 -5.41 16.54 1.13
N SER A 83 -5.21 15.45 0.39
CA SER A 83 -4.20 15.38 -0.67
C SER A 83 -4.61 16.15 -1.93
N LYS A 84 -3.62 16.77 -2.60
CA LYS A 84 -3.82 17.45 -3.90
C LYS A 84 -4.43 16.50 -4.94
N ARG A 85 -4.04 15.22 -4.95
CA ARG A 85 -4.60 14.17 -5.82
C ARG A 85 -6.10 13.96 -5.58
N HIS A 86 -6.51 13.76 -4.33
CA HIS A 86 -7.92 13.57 -3.98
C HIS A 86 -8.76 14.77 -4.41
N HIS A 87 -8.33 16.00 -4.09
CA HIS A 87 -9.02 17.22 -4.50
C HIS A 87 -9.08 17.40 -6.04
N ALA A 88 -8.03 17.07 -6.77
CA ALA A 88 -8.02 17.16 -8.23
C ALA A 88 -9.00 16.17 -8.88
N ILE A 89 -9.02 14.92 -8.41
CA ILE A 89 -9.96 13.90 -8.90
C ILE A 89 -11.39 14.28 -8.54
N ALA A 90 -11.67 14.67 -7.29
CA ALA A 90 -13.00 15.12 -6.87
C ALA A 90 -13.52 16.31 -7.69
N ARG A 91 -12.65 17.27 -8.04
CA ARG A 91 -12.98 18.38 -8.95
C ARG A 91 -13.29 17.89 -10.38
N ARG A 92 -12.54 16.93 -10.92
CA ARG A 92 -12.77 16.33 -12.24
C ARG A 92 -14.10 15.57 -12.29
N THR A 93 -14.40 14.76 -11.27
CA THR A 93 -15.65 14.00 -11.18
C THR A 93 -16.85 14.93 -11.04
N LYS A 94 -16.78 15.97 -10.19
CA LYS A 94 -17.85 16.99 -10.10
C LYS A 94 -18.10 17.70 -11.43
N ARG A 95 -17.05 18.08 -12.17
CA ARG A 95 -17.21 18.69 -13.51
C ARG A 95 -17.85 17.74 -14.53
N ARG A 96 -17.52 16.43 -14.49
CA ARG A 96 -18.13 15.41 -15.36
C ARG A 96 -19.60 15.15 -15.01
N ALA A 97 -19.94 15.08 -13.73
CA ALA A 97 -21.32 14.85 -13.27
C ALA A 97 -22.29 16.01 -13.58
N LEU A 98 -21.77 17.20 -13.92
CA LEU A 98 -22.57 18.34 -14.39
C LEU A 98 -22.79 18.35 -15.91
N VAL A 99 -22.17 17.43 -16.66
CA VAL A 99 -22.47 17.22 -18.08
C VAL A 99 -23.58 16.18 -18.17
N VAL A 100 -24.83 16.66 -18.08
CA VAL A 100 -25.98 15.87 -18.54
C VAL A 100 -25.88 15.80 -20.06
N VAL A 101 -25.51 14.63 -20.57
CA VAL A 101 -25.77 14.27 -21.97
C VAL A 101 -27.18 13.73 -21.99
N GLU A 102 -28.12 14.42 -22.65
CA GLU A 102 -29.45 13.87 -22.87
C GLU A 102 -29.35 12.62 -23.76
N PRO A 103 -30.06 11.53 -23.44
CA PRO A 103 -30.10 10.35 -24.28
C PRO A 103 -31.04 10.60 -25.48
N GLU A 104 -30.50 11.25 -26.52
CA GLU A 104 -31.14 11.49 -27.81
C GLU A 104 -31.82 10.21 -28.33
N ALA A 105 -33.15 10.16 -28.28
CA ALA A 105 -33.92 8.94 -28.58
C ALA A 105 -34.15 8.77 -30.09
N ARG A 106 -33.80 7.60 -30.64
CA ARG A 106 -33.88 7.29 -32.08
C ARG A 106 -35.03 6.34 -32.42
N PRO A 107 -35.83 6.67 -33.45
CA PRO A 107 -36.08 5.78 -34.62
C PRO A 107 -35.71 6.50 -35.94
N GLU A 108 -34.96 5.90 -36.89
CA GLU A 108 -35.42 5.23 -38.15
C GLU A 108 -36.48 6.01 -38.98
N ALA A 109 -36.40 6.14 -40.31
CA ALA A 109 -35.63 5.45 -41.38
C ALA A 109 -34.89 6.49 -42.30
N ARG A 110 -33.99 6.24 -43.30
CA ARG A 110 -33.63 5.10 -44.18
C ARG A 110 -34.58 4.88 -45.39
N PRO A 111 -34.15 4.67 -46.66
CA PRO A 111 -32.79 4.53 -47.23
C PRO A 111 -32.42 5.73 -48.16
N GLU A 112 -31.40 5.76 -49.02
CA GLU A 112 -30.33 4.82 -49.46
C GLU A 112 -28.94 5.56 -49.45
N LYS A 113 -27.79 5.20 -50.06
CA LYS A 113 -27.38 4.32 -51.18
C LYS A 113 -26.09 3.51 -50.90
N GLU A 114 -25.57 2.85 -51.94
CA GLU A 114 -24.54 1.80 -51.90
C GLU A 114 -23.08 2.30 -52.10
N ALA A 115 -22.14 1.71 -51.35
CA ALA A 115 -20.79 1.35 -51.80
C ALA A 115 -20.19 0.29 -50.83
N GLU A 116 -19.39 -0.66 -51.33
CA GLU A 116 -18.77 -1.77 -50.57
C GLU A 116 -17.58 -1.27 -49.70
N VAL A 117 -17.27 -1.77 -48.49
CA VAL A 117 -17.19 -3.13 -47.90
C VAL A 117 -15.88 -3.88 -48.18
N ALA A 118 -14.99 -3.90 -47.18
CA ALA A 118 -13.97 -4.92 -46.92
C ALA A 118 -13.54 -4.85 -45.43
N ILE A 119 -13.08 -5.95 -44.81
CA ILE A 119 -12.91 -6.08 -43.35
C ILE A 119 -11.67 -6.91 -42.91
N ALA A 120 -10.91 -6.38 -41.95
CA ALA A 120 -10.01 -7.05 -40.99
C ALA A 120 -9.58 -6.00 -39.93
N ALA A 121 -9.48 -6.22 -38.60
CA ALA A 121 -8.94 -7.35 -37.82
C ALA A 121 -7.39 -7.41 -37.90
N GLU A 122 -6.59 -7.37 -36.81
CA GLU A 122 -6.85 -7.44 -35.36
C GLU A 122 -5.92 -6.51 -34.52
N SER A 123 -5.96 -6.68 -33.20
CA SER A 123 -5.22 -5.94 -32.18
C SER A 123 -3.69 -6.14 -32.21
N ARG A 124 -2.95 -5.13 -31.72
CA ARG A 124 -1.67 -5.34 -31.05
C ARG A 124 -1.58 -4.53 -29.76
N ASP A 125 -1.14 -5.25 -28.72
CA ASP A 125 -1.00 -4.79 -27.35
C ASP A 125 0.01 -3.64 -27.21
N SER A 126 -0.16 -2.79 -26.19
CA SER A 126 0.77 -1.72 -25.82
C SER A 126 1.19 -1.82 -24.35
N SER A 127 1.75 -2.97 -23.97
CA SER A 127 2.43 -3.15 -22.69
C SER A 127 3.62 -2.17 -22.55
N PRO A 128 3.71 -1.38 -21.47
CA PRO A 128 4.88 -0.58 -21.17
C PRO A 128 5.93 -1.42 -20.41
N GLU A 129 7.00 -1.79 -21.12
CA GLU A 129 8.15 -2.51 -20.57
C GLU A 129 8.73 -1.81 -19.32
N ILE A 130 8.59 -2.44 -18.15
CA ILE A 130 9.25 -2.01 -16.91
C ILE A 130 10.70 -2.50 -16.90
N GLY A 131 11.60 -1.70 -17.47
CA GLY A 131 13.02 -1.99 -17.56
C GLY A 131 13.67 -2.28 -16.21
N LEU A 132 13.96 -3.55 -15.95
CA LEU A 132 14.72 -4.04 -14.79
C LEU A 132 16.17 -4.30 -15.21
N SER A 133 17.03 -3.31 -14.98
CA SER A 133 18.49 -3.43 -15.09
C SER A 133 19.16 -2.65 -13.94
N ALA A 134 20.22 -3.14 -13.30
CA ALA A 134 20.77 -4.49 -13.30
C ALA A 134 21.34 -4.82 -11.91
N PHE A 135 21.45 -6.11 -11.60
CA PHE A 135 22.26 -6.60 -10.48
C PHE A 135 23.26 -7.62 -11.04
N ASP A 136 24.39 -7.11 -11.53
CA ASP A 136 25.52 -7.95 -11.92
C ASP A 136 26.14 -8.61 -10.69
N LEU A 137 26.23 -9.93 -10.72
CA LEU A 137 26.96 -10.77 -9.78
C LEU A 137 27.75 -11.81 -10.60
N PRO A 138 29.09 -11.85 -10.48
CA PRO A 138 29.91 -12.71 -11.33
C PRO A 138 29.76 -14.20 -10.97
N ALA A 139 29.94 -15.04 -12.00
CA ALA A 139 30.00 -16.50 -11.91
C ALA A 139 31.46 -16.98 -11.63
N PRO A 140 31.69 -18.26 -11.30
CA PRO A 140 32.83 -18.72 -10.51
C PRO A 140 34.17 -18.86 -11.26
#